data_AF-A0A7W1KMJ8-F1
#
_entry.id   AF-A0A7W1KMJ8-F1
#
_cell.length_a   1.000
_cell.length_b   1.000
_cell.length_c   1.000
_cell.angle_alpha   90.00
_cell.angle_beta   90.00
_cell.angle_gamma   90.00
#
_symmetry.space_group_name_H-M   'P 1'
#
loop_
_entity.id
_entity.type
_entity.pdbx_description
1 polymer ?
#
loop_
_entity_poly.entity_id
_entity_poly.type
_entity_poly.pdbx_seq_one_letter_code
_entity_poly.pdbx_strand_id
1 'polypeptide(L)'
;MRALTQACSAERLPLMLAVRLEDGRQRHPNDRAGELPPWAVRTLIRSDARARLIITHADRPFVEEVHFGSTPEESSRILWDICWIWGPPEDHLETLLRTVGVDRFVFGTGQPLRLPENSVAKLDLLDLSREQRASIESDNALAVAPSAA
;
A
#
# COMPACT_ATOMS: atom_id res chain seq x y z
N MET A 1 13.88 -11.22 -6.23
CA MET A 1 12.49 -10.71 -6.20
C MET A 1 11.57 -11.34 -7.23
N ARG A 2 11.87 -11.32 -8.55
CA ARG A 2 10.97 -11.92 -9.56
C ARG A 2 10.57 -13.38 -9.28
N ALA A 3 11.53 -14.25 -8.97
CA ALA A 3 11.24 -15.66 -8.64
C ALA A 3 10.36 -15.80 -7.39
N LEU A 4 10.55 -14.94 -6.38
CA LEU A 4 9.70 -14.89 -5.19
C LEU A 4 8.28 -14.45 -5.56
N THR A 5 8.13 -13.40 -6.38
CA THR A 5 6.82 -12.96 -6.87
C THR A 5 6.09 -14.09 -7.60
N GLN A 6 6.77 -14.83 -8.46
CA GLN A 6 6.18 -15.97 -9.17
C GLN A 6 5.79 -17.12 -8.23
N ALA A 7 6.61 -17.43 -7.23
CA ALA A 7 6.29 -18.43 -6.22
C ALA A 7 5.05 -18.01 -5.40
N CYS A 8 4.98 -16.75 -4.97
CA CYS A 8 3.81 -16.20 -4.30
C CYS A 8 2.56 -16.26 -5.20
N SER A 9 2.66 -15.89 -6.47
CA SER A 9 1.56 -15.99 -7.44
C SER A 9 1.06 -17.43 -7.61
N ALA A 10 1.96 -18.42 -7.67
CA ALA A 10 1.62 -19.83 -7.80
C ALA A 10 0.79 -20.31 -6.60
N GLU A 11 1.15 -19.86 -5.40
CA GLU A 11 0.46 -20.17 -4.14
C GLU A 11 -0.70 -19.20 -3.83
N ARG A 12 -1.01 -18.25 -4.72
CA ARG A 12 -2.04 -17.21 -4.54
C ARG A 12 -1.84 -16.37 -3.28
N LEU A 13 -0.58 -16.15 -2.91
CA LEU A 13 -0.20 -15.31 -1.78
C LEU A 13 0.14 -13.89 -2.25
N PRO A 14 -0.40 -12.84 -1.62
CA PRO A 14 0.04 -11.48 -1.87
C PRO A 14 1.46 -11.28 -1.34
N LEU A 15 2.32 -10.61 -2.12
CA LEU A 15 3.66 -10.23 -1.69
C LEU A 15 3.62 -8.83 -1.10
N MET A 16 3.93 -8.71 0.19
CA MET A 16 4.02 -7.43 0.88
C MET A 16 5.43 -6.85 0.79
N LEU A 17 5.55 -5.56 0.42
CA LEU A 17 6.81 -4.85 0.26
C LEU A 17 6.74 -3.48 0.96
N ALA A 18 7.73 -3.13 1.77
CA ALA A 18 7.83 -1.81 2.40
C ALA A 18 8.66 -0.86 1.53
N VAL A 19 8.16 0.37 1.32
CA VAL A 19 8.93 1.42 0.65
C VAL A 19 10.11 1.85 1.49
N ARG A 20 9.86 2.05 2.79
CA ARG A 20 10.82 2.45 3.80
C ARG A 20 10.34 1.95 5.16
N LEU A 21 11.25 1.73 6.11
CA LEU A 21 10.88 1.40 7.49
C LEU A 21 10.76 2.66 8.35
N GLU A 22 11.72 3.57 8.19
CA GLU A 22 11.78 4.83 8.92
C GLU A 22 12.24 5.97 7.99
N ASP A 23 12.10 7.22 8.46
CA ASP A 23 12.59 8.39 7.75
C ASP A 23 14.10 8.25 7.51
N GLY A 24 14.55 8.42 6.27
CA GLY A 24 15.95 8.26 5.89
C GLY A 24 16.93 9.11 6.72
N ARG A 25 16.47 10.25 7.26
CA ARG A 25 17.27 11.14 8.13
C ARG A 25 17.46 10.58 9.54
N GLN A 26 16.64 9.63 9.96
CA GLN A 26 16.68 8.99 11.28
C GLN A 26 17.43 7.66 11.26
N ARG A 27 17.79 7.16 10.07
CA ARG A 27 18.45 5.87 9.91
C ARG A 27 19.84 5.86 10.53
N HIS A 28 20.16 4.76 11.18
CA HIS A 28 21.50 4.50 11.65
C HIS A 28 22.48 4.42 10.46
N PRO A 29 23.72 4.92 10.55
CA PRO A 29 24.69 4.89 9.43
C PRO A 29 25.01 3.48 8.86
N ASN A 30 24.73 2.42 9.62
CA ASN A 30 24.86 1.03 9.15
C ASN A 30 23.60 0.49 8.46
N ASP A 31 22.46 1.18 8.53
CA ASP A 31 21.33 0.87 7.67
C ASP A 31 21.66 1.35 6.24
N ARG A 32 22.10 0.40 5.43
CA ARG A 32 22.46 0.63 4.02
C ARG A 32 21.36 0.14 3.07
N ALA A 33 20.23 -0.33 3.58
CA ALA A 33 19.15 -0.81 2.73
C ALA A 33 18.52 0.37 1.99
N GLY A 34 18.49 0.29 0.66
CA GLY A 34 17.80 1.27 -0.17
C GLY A 34 16.29 1.24 0.06
N GLU A 35 15.63 2.36 -0.24
CA GLU A 35 14.16 2.40 -0.34
C GLU A 35 13.71 1.62 -1.58
N LEU A 36 12.50 1.05 -1.52
CA LEU A 36 11.88 0.45 -2.70
C LEU A 36 11.64 1.57 -3.73
N PRO A 37 12.15 1.46 -4.96
CA PRO A 37 11.86 2.47 -5.96
C PRO A 37 10.53 2.17 -6.68
N PRO A 38 9.79 3.19 -7.16
CA PRO A 38 8.50 3.00 -7.85
C PRO A 38 8.56 2.05 -9.05
N TRP A 39 9.63 2.14 -9.85
CA TRP A 39 9.81 1.29 -11.02
C TRP A 39 9.95 -0.20 -10.67
N ALA A 40 10.42 -0.53 -9.45
CA ALA A 40 10.52 -1.93 -9.03
C ALA A 40 9.13 -2.52 -8.81
N VAL A 41 8.19 -1.77 -8.25
CA VAL A 41 6.79 -2.21 -8.09
C VAL A 41 6.17 -2.51 -9.45
N ARG A 42 6.31 -1.58 -10.41
CA ARG A 42 5.83 -1.76 -11.79
C ARG A 42 6.50 -2.96 -12.49
N THR A 43 7.78 -3.17 -12.25
CA THR A 43 8.51 -4.32 -12.81
C THR A 43 8.02 -5.65 -12.25
N LEU A 44 7.74 -5.70 -10.94
CA LEU A 44 7.28 -6.92 -10.28
C LEU A 44 5.83 -7.26 -10.67
N ILE A 45 4.92 -6.28 -10.69
CA ILE A 45 3.52 -6.54 -11.06
C ILE A 45 3.35 -7.00 -12.52
N ARG A 46 4.27 -6.58 -13.40
CA ARG A 46 4.36 -7.02 -14.81
C ARG A 46 4.99 -8.40 -14.98
N SER A 47 5.72 -8.88 -13.99
CA SER A 47 6.46 -10.14 -14.11
C SER A 47 5.58 -11.38 -14.08
N ASP A 48 4.35 -11.23 -13.61
CA ASP A 48 3.34 -12.28 -13.58
C ASP A 48 1.94 -11.64 -13.55
N ALA A 49 1.05 -12.07 -14.46
CA ALA A 49 -0.32 -11.57 -14.54
C ALA A 49 -1.17 -11.92 -13.30
N ARG A 50 -0.75 -12.90 -12.50
CA ARG A 50 -1.41 -13.32 -11.25
C ARG A 50 -0.80 -12.69 -10.00
N ALA A 51 0.31 -11.97 -10.12
CA ALA A 51 0.94 -11.31 -8.98
C ALA A 51 -0.02 -10.33 -8.32
N ARG A 52 -0.04 -10.35 -6.98
CA ARG A 52 -0.72 -9.38 -6.13
C ARG A 52 0.29 -8.78 -5.17
N LEU A 53 0.30 -7.45 -5.05
CA LEU A 53 1.25 -6.73 -4.21
C LEU A 53 0.50 -5.92 -3.15
N ILE A 54 1.04 -5.91 -1.94
CA ILE A 54 0.64 -4.97 -0.88
C ILE A 54 1.86 -4.09 -0.62
N ILE A 55 1.76 -2.80 -0.87
CA ILE A 55 2.85 -1.87 -0.66
C ILE A 55 2.60 -1.09 0.62
N THR A 56 3.56 -1.14 1.52
CA THR A 56 3.49 -0.49 2.82
C THR A 56 4.43 0.71 2.88
N HIS A 57 4.10 1.66 3.75
CA HIS A 57 4.92 2.85 4.00
C HIS A 57 5.16 3.74 2.76
N ALA A 58 4.23 3.73 1.80
CA ALA A 58 4.25 4.62 0.64
C ALA A 58 3.66 5.99 1.00
N ASP A 59 4.26 7.06 0.48
CA ASP A 59 3.68 8.40 0.52
C ASP A 59 2.86 8.68 -0.75
N ARG A 60 2.18 9.84 -0.80
CA ARG A 60 1.35 10.21 -1.95
C ARG A 60 2.10 10.21 -3.29
N PRO A 61 3.27 10.88 -3.42
CA PRO A 61 4.01 10.86 -4.68
C PRO A 61 4.36 9.45 -5.16
N PHE A 62 4.76 8.55 -4.25
CA PHE A 62 5.05 7.17 -4.61
C PHE A 62 3.82 6.44 -5.15
N VAL A 63 2.69 6.56 -4.46
CA VAL A 63 1.42 5.93 -4.87
C VAL A 63 1.00 6.43 -6.24
N GLU A 64 0.99 7.76 -6.45
CA GLU A 64 0.60 8.39 -7.72
C GLU A 64 1.52 7.94 -8.86
N GLU A 65 2.84 7.94 -8.67
CA GLU A 65 3.80 7.54 -9.72
C GLU A 65 3.62 6.07 -10.13
N VAL A 66 3.40 5.17 -9.16
CA VAL A 66 3.18 3.76 -9.50
C VAL A 66 1.81 3.57 -10.14
N HIS A 67 0.75 4.14 -9.55
CA HIS A 67 -0.62 3.91 -10.00
C HIS A 67 -0.86 4.48 -11.41
N PHE A 68 -0.48 5.74 -11.65
CA PHE A 68 -0.67 6.38 -12.96
C PHE A 68 0.40 5.97 -13.98
N GLY A 69 1.51 5.37 -13.54
CA GLY A 69 2.52 4.76 -14.41
C GLY A 69 2.21 3.31 -14.81
N SER A 70 1.08 2.76 -14.38
CA SER A 70 0.66 1.38 -14.61
C SER A 70 -0.66 1.32 -15.40
N THR A 71 -0.94 0.22 -16.08
CA THR A 71 -2.25 0.03 -16.71
C THR A 71 -3.33 -0.22 -15.64
N PRO A 72 -4.64 -0.04 -15.95
CA PRO A 72 -5.71 -0.36 -15.01
C PRO A 72 -5.63 -1.80 -14.48
N GLU A 73 -5.30 -2.77 -15.33
CA GLU A 73 -5.16 -4.18 -14.96
C GLU A 73 -3.96 -4.41 -14.03
N GLU A 74 -2.86 -3.70 -14.23
CA GLU A 74 -1.70 -3.73 -13.33
C GLU A 74 -2.05 -3.12 -11.98
N SER A 75 -2.59 -1.89 -11.97
CA SER A 75 -2.98 -1.16 -10.77
C SER A 75 -4.04 -1.88 -9.95
N SER A 76 -4.94 -2.63 -10.60
CA SER A 76 -5.99 -3.41 -9.92
C SER A 76 -5.46 -4.55 -9.02
N ARG A 77 -4.17 -4.87 -9.12
CA ARG A 77 -3.51 -5.94 -8.36
C ARG A 77 -2.52 -5.41 -7.32
N ILE A 78 -2.51 -4.09 -7.11
CA ILE A 78 -1.68 -3.42 -6.12
C ILE A 78 -2.61 -2.79 -5.07
N LEU A 79 -2.32 -3.09 -3.80
CA LEU A 79 -2.94 -2.42 -2.65
C LEU A 79 -1.91 -1.57 -1.91
N TRP A 80 -2.38 -0.47 -1.35
CA TRP A 80 -1.58 0.50 -0.61
C TRP A 80 -2.05 0.53 0.83
N ASP A 81 -1.15 0.38 1.80
CA ASP A 81 -1.52 0.75 3.15
C ASP A 81 -1.59 2.27 3.32
N ILE A 82 -2.32 2.72 4.34
CA ILE A 82 -2.44 4.15 4.65
C ILE A 82 -1.42 4.66 5.67
N CYS A 83 -0.54 3.84 6.26
CA CYS A 83 0.23 4.15 7.46
C CYS A 83 1.18 5.34 7.32
N TRP A 84 1.65 5.60 6.10
CA TRP A 84 2.59 6.69 5.78
C TRP A 84 1.97 7.78 4.88
N ILE A 85 0.66 7.70 4.67
CA ILE A 85 -0.10 8.71 3.95
C ILE A 85 -0.67 9.68 4.98
N TRP A 86 -0.37 10.96 4.78
CA TRP A 86 -0.90 12.03 5.61
C TRP A 86 -2.43 12.17 5.40
N GLY A 87 -3.15 12.36 6.49
CA GLY A 87 -4.56 12.77 6.48
C GLY A 87 -4.69 14.23 6.90
N PRO A 88 -5.91 14.68 7.25
CA PRO A 88 -6.15 16.05 7.66
C PRO A 88 -5.17 16.52 8.76
N PRO A 89 -4.64 17.76 8.68
CA PRO A 89 -5.08 18.86 7.80
C PRO A 89 -4.58 18.77 6.34
N GLU A 90 -3.64 17.88 6.02
CA GLU A 90 -3.26 17.60 4.64
C GLU A 90 -4.35 16.80 3.91
N ASP A 91 -4.52 17.03 2.62
CA ASP A 91 -5.53 16.38 1.78
C ASP A 91 -5.00 15.15 1.04
N HIS A 92 -3.85 14.59 1.46
CA HIS A 92 -3.17 13.54 0.72
C HIS A 92 -4.00 12.25 0.63
N LEU A 93 -4.47 11.72 1.76
CA LEU A 93 -5.30 10.52 1.76
C LEU A 93 -6.62 10.77 1.02
N GLU A 94 -7.30 11.89 1.27
CA GLU A 94 -8.55 12.24 0.57
C GLU A 94 -8.35 12.29 -0.95
N THR A 95 -7.30 12.97 -1.40
CA THR A 95 -6.94 13.08 -2.82
C THR A 95 -6.72 11.71 -3.42
N LEU A 96 -5.94 10.86 -2.77
CA LEU A 96 -5.68 9.50 -3.24
C LEU A 96 -6.96 8.66 -3.30
N LEU A 97 -7.81 8.70 -2.28
CA LEU A 97 -9.08 7.97 -2.31
C LEU A 97 -9.97 8.42 -3.48
N ARG A 98 -9.96 9.72 -3.80
CA ARG A 98 -10.71 10.28 -4.94
C ARG A 98 -10.11 9.92 -6.30
N THR A 99 -8.79 9.89 -6.44
CA THR A 99 -8.13 9.75 -7.76
C THR A 99 -7.65 8.33 -8.07
N VAL A 100 -7.27 7.56 -7.06
CA VAL A 100 -6.81 6.16 -7.16
C VAL A 100 -7.93 5.17 -6.85
N GLY A 101 -8.88 5.57 -5.99
CA GLY A 101 -10.05 4.79 -5.62
C GLY A 101 -9.89 4.04 -4.29
N VAL A 102 -10.97 4.03 -3.51
CA VAL A 102 -11.04 3.42 -2.16
C VAL A 102 -10.62 1.94 -2.17
N ASP A 103 -11.01 1.19 -3.20
CA ASP A 103 -10.75 -0.25 -3.35
C ASP A 103 -9.25 -0.61 -3.50
N ARG A 104 -8.37 0.40 -3.55
CA ARG A 104 -6.91 0.24 -3.64
C ARG A 104 -6.21 0.42 -2.31
N PHE A 105 -6.91 0.81 -1.25
CA PHE A 105 -6.30 1.12 0.04
C PHE A 105 -6.69 0.12 1.12
N VAL A 106 -5.74 -0.19 1.99
CA VAL A 106 -5.93 -1.03 3.17
C VAL A 106 -5.49 -0.30 4.42
N PHE A 107 -6.09 -0.66 5.55
CA PHE A 107 -5.72 -0.10 6.83
C PHE A 107 -4.34 -0.60 7.27
N GLY A 108 -3.48 0.34 7.62
CA GLY A 108 -2.16 0.06 8.15
C GLY A 108 -1.79 1.10 9.20
N THR A 109 -1.21 0.66 10.31
CA THR A 109 -0.80 1.53 11.42
C THR A 109 0.68 1.87 11.39
N GLY A 110 1.52 1.03 10.75
CA GLY A 110 2.98 1.17 10.82
C GLY A 110 3.55 0.85 12.21
N GLN A 111 2.77 0.21 13.09
CA GLN A 111 3.25 -0.24 14.39
C GLN A 111 4.41 -1.25 14.23
N PRO A 112 5.43 -1.21 15.10
CA PRO A 112 5.55 -0.36 16.30
C PRO A 112 6.21 1.01 16.07
N LEU A 113 6.62 1.33 14.83
CA LEU A 113 7.39 2.54 14.52
C LEU A 113 6.52 3.81 14.45
N ARG A 114 5.19 3.66 14.36
CA ARG A 114 4.21 4.76 14.32
C ARG A 114 3.06 4.51 15.26
N LEU A 115 2.46 5.58 15.77
CA LEU A 115 1.29 5.52 16.64
C LEU A 115 0.04 5.07 15.85
N PRO A 116 -0.68 4.02 16.27
CA PRO A 116 -1.84 3.50 15.55
C PRO A 116 -3.00 4.49 15.51
N GLU A 117 -3.12 5.34 16.53
CA GLU A 117 -4.16 6.36 16.67
C GLU A 117 -4.16 7.33 15.48
N ASN A 118 -2.99 7.62 14.88
CA ASN A 118 -2.91 8.47 13.69
C ASN A 118 -3.70 7.85 12.52
N SER A 119 -3.55 6.53 12.31
CA SER A 119 -4.26 5.85 11.23
C SER A 119 -5.77 5.79 11.43
N VAL A 120 -6.23 5.71 12.68
CA VAL A 120 -7.65 5.78 13.01
C VAL A 120 -8.17 7.22 12.83
N ALA A 121 -7.49 8.20 13.44
CA ALA A 121 -7.90 9.59 13.43
C ALA A 121 -8.03 10.16 12.00
N LYS A 122 -7.11 9.83 11.08
CA LYS A 122 -7.24 10.30 9.70
C LYS A 122 -8.48 9.77 8.99
N LEU A 123 -8.94 8.55 9.30
CA LEU A 123 -10.18 8.04 8.72
C LEU A 123 -11.41 8.67 9.38
N ASP A 124 -11.36 8.92 10.69
CA ASP A 124 -12.44 9.61 11.42
C ASP A 124 -12.65 11.06 10.93
N LEU A 125 -11.60 11.70 10.43
CA LEU A 125 -11.64 13.07 9.95
C LEU A 125 -12.01 13.21 8.45
N LEU A 126 -12.15 12.10 7.73
CA LEU A 126 -12.58 12.11 6.33
C LEU A 126 -14.08 11.91 6.21
N ASP A 127 -14.69 12.50 5.17
CA ASP A 127 -16.10 12.29 4.84
C ASP A 127 -16.28 10.99 4.05
N LEU A 128 -16.12 9.85 4.73
CA LEU A 128 -16.29 8.52 4.16
C LEU A 128 -17.65 7.94 4.51
N SER A 129 -18.29 7.29 3.53
CA SER A 129 -19.41 6.41 3.83
C SER A 129 -18.95 5.23 4.70
N ARG A 130 -19.89 4.58 5.38
CA ARG A 130 -19.60 3.40 6.20
C ARG A 130 -18.98 2.28 5.37
N GLU A 131 -19.46 2.11 4.15
CA GLU A 131 -18.99 1.09 3.19
C GLU A 131 -17.58 1.39 2.72
N GLN A 132 -17.28 2.67 2.40
CA GLN A 132 -15.93 3.08 2.00
C GLN A 132 -14.94 2.87 3.15
N ARG A 133 -15.33 3.22 4.38
CA ARG A 133 -14.52 2.99 5.57
C ARG A 133 -14.26 1.51 5.81
N ALA A 134 -15.30 0.66 5.76
CA ALA A 134 -15.16 -0.79 5.91
C ALA A 134 -14.27 -1.42 4.84
N SER A 135 -14.34 -0.89 3.60
CA SER A 135 -13.49 -1.34 2.50
C SER A 135 -12.00 -1.18 2.84
N ILE A 136 -11.62 -0.02 3.38
CA ILE A 136 -10.24 0.26 3.81
C ILE A 136 -9.88 -0.55 5.07
N GLU A 137 -10.77 -0.60 6.07
CA GLU A 137 -10.52 -1.26 7.35
C GLU A 137 -10.32 -2.77 7.24
N SER A 138 -11.08 -3.44 6.37
CA SER A 138 -11.04 -4.90 6.26
C SER A 138 -11.23 -5.46 4.85
N ASP A 139 -12.20 -4.97 4.08
CA ASP A 139 -12.73 -5.79 2.98
C ASP A 139 -11.74 -5.93 1.82
N ASN A 140 -10.98 -4.86 1.53
CA ASN A 140 -9.93 -4.89 0.52
C ASN A 140 -8.82 -5.89 0.87
N ALA A 141 -8.44 -5.97 2.15
CA ALA A 141 -7.44 -6.92 2.62
C ALA A 141 -7.97 -8.37 2.55
N LEU A 142 -9.23 -8.60 2.93
CA LEU A 142 -9.87 -9.92 2.84
C LEU A 142 -10.00 -10.39 1.39
N ALA A 143 -10.26 -9.49 0.45
CA ALA A 143 -10.37 -9.82 -0.98
C ALA A 143 -9.06 -10.31 -1.63
N VAL A 144 -7.92 -10.06 -0.99
CA VAL A 144 -6.60 -10.52 -1.46
C VAL A 144 -5.97 -11.59 -0.57
N ALA A 145 -6.50 -11.82 0.62
CA ALA A 145 -6.07 -12.90 1.48
C ALA A 145 -6.44 -14.26 0.84
N PRO A 146 -5.58 -15.28 0.94
CA PRO A 146 -5.97 -16.63 0.55
C PRO A 146 -7.18 -17.05 1.40
N SER A 147 -8.20 -17.63 0.76
CA SER A 147 -9.34 -18.19 1.48
C SER A 147 -8.82 -19.27 2.44
N ALA A 148 -9.17 -19.19 3.72
CA ALA A 148 -8.89 -20.27 4.66
C ALA A 148 -9.56 -21.54 4.11
N ALA A 149 -8.75 -22.59 3.91
CA ALA A 149 -9.21 -23.90 3.48
C ALA A 149 -9.93 -24.64 4.62
#